data_AF-A0A7W2IE51-F1
#
_entry.id   AF-A0A7W2IE51-F1
#
_cell.length_a   1.000
_cell.length_b   1.000
_cell.length_c   1.000
_cell.angle_alpha   90.00
_cell.angle_beta   90.00
_cell.angle_gamma   90.00
#
_symmetry.space_group_name_H-M   'P 1'
#
loop_
_entity.id
_entity.type
_entity.pdbx_description
1 polymer ?
#
loop_
_entity_poly.entity_id
_entity_poly.type
_entity_poly.pdbx_seq_one_letter_code
_entity_poly.pdbx_strand_id
1 'polypeptide(L)'
;MTELRASLKSKHKFSLNWSYLNAIANGVSAIDLSALALRNLHDARQFVREYGFDLDQPAAPAHIARVHREAVEFIAHTFLEPSQAQLIPAAVATPDDPLQLLVYASMRGQQSDLLRMWSCAVLKVMHGIFYLENNLKLRHFATIREQVFASLDEVIHCDADGHHFLTDGEVCLPLLQFERKNNKGRHSILLKLLQKAAYLAADIYDHLGVRLIFNTRFECLLALRTLQRAHLLSVTNVDAQRTRNTLLDLEAAKQVFSKYRAVLEHSDSYPEQLLQRMDEEMAQLAQPQTRTDNPHSGAGFNSIQVTVRKMIHLQPDPGADLGDYDVGFFFEYEIQLMDKASHERSLSGPASHEAYKRRQVETARLRVLGRALQDWITACQPPLAAAAPPSPSEAGPSPGPIAAPVTALAH
;
A
#
# COMPACT_ATOMS: atom_id res chain seq x y z
N MET A 1 12.04 11.19 -53.66
CA MET A 1 12.26 11.10 -52.20
C MET A 1 13.26 12.17 -51.83
N THR A 2 12.92 13.08 -50.92
CA THR A 2 13.83 14.12 -50.44
C THR A 2 14.93 13.45 -49.63
N GLU A 3 16.20 13.63 -50.00
CA GLU A 3 17.34 13.13 -49.21
C GLU A 3 17.25 13.69 -47.78
N LEU A 4 17.18 12.80 -46.79
CA LEU A 4 17.21 13.18 -45.39
C LEU A 4 18.61 13.67 -45.03
N ARG A 5 18.74 14.93 -44.60
CA ARG A 5 19.99 15.52 -44.10
C ARG A 5 19.86 15.82 -42.61
N ALA A 6 20.84 15.40 -41.83
CA ALA A 6 20.90 15.73 -40.40
C ALA A 6 20.94 17.25 -40.20
N SER A 7 20.09 17.78 -39.33
CA SER A 7 20.03 19.21 -39.03
C SER A 7 19.48 19.48 -37.64
N LEU A 8 20.03 20.50 -36.99
CA LEU A 8 19.48 21.09 -35.76
C LEU A 8 18.66 22.37 -36.04
N LYS A 9 18.46 22.72 -37.33
CA LYS A 9 17.65 23.88 -37.71
C LYS A 9 16.18 23.60 -37.37
N SER A 10 15.65 24.33 -36.39
CA SER A 10 14.25 24.29 -36.00
C SER A 10 13.56 25.61 -36.32
N LYS A 11 12.27 25.54 -36.69
CA LYS A 11 11.41 26.73 -36.83
C LYS A 11 11.06 27.36 -35.48
N HIS A 12 11.34 26.66 -34.37
CA HIS A 12 11.07 27.11 -33.01
C HIS A 12 12.37 27.49 -32.30
N LYS A 13 12.27 28.36 -31.27
CA LYS A 13 13.41 28.66 -30.40
C LYS A 13 13.97 27.35 -29.83
N PHE A 14 15.29 27.21 -29.93
CA PHE A 14 16.01 26.05 -29.44
C PHE A 14 16.13 26.13 -27.90
N SER A 15 15.06 25.74 -27.20
CA SER A 15 14.98 25.73 -25.74
C SER A 15 14.55 24.34 -25.26
N LEU A 16 15.29 23.79 -24.30
CA LEU A 16 15.00 22.50 -23.70
C LEU A 16 14.25 22.67 -22.38
N ASN A 17 13.24 21.85 -22.15
CA ASN A 17 12.58 21.77 -20.86
C ASN A 17 13.37 20.84 -19.93
N TRP A 18 14.38 21.38 -19.27
CA TRP A 18 15.32 20.62 -18.43
C TRP A 18 14.65 19.81 -17.33
N SER A 19 13.57 20.31 -16.71
CA SER A 19 12.87 19.55 -15.66
C SER A 19 12.17 18.31 -16.24
N TYR A 20 11.54 18.44 -17.41
CA TYR A 20 10.89 17.33 -18.09
C TYR A 20 11.90 16.32 -18.65
N LEU A 21 13.00 16.81 -19.24
CA LEU A 21 14.09 15.94 -19.70
C LEU A 21 14.81 15.24 -18.55
N ASN A 22 15.00 15.92 -17.41
CA ASN A 22 15.52 15.29 -16.20
C ASN A 22 14.61 14.17 -15.71
N ALA A 23 13.29 14.37 -15.77
CA ALA A 23 12.34 13.32 -15.40
C ALA A 23 12.48 12.08 -16.28
N ILE A 24 12.63 12.28 -17.59
CA ILE A 24 12.85 11.18 -18.55
C ILE A 24 14.22 10.51 -18.31
N ALA A 25 15.30 11.30 -18.24
CA ALA A 25 16.66 10.79 -18.19
C ALA A 25 17.04 10.15 -16.85
N ASN A 26 16.44 10.58 -15.75
CA ASN A 26 16.72 10.08 -14.39
C ASN A 26 15.57 9.26 -13.79
N GLY A 27 14.54 8.93 -14.57
CA GLY A 27 13.44 8.05 -14.12
C GLY A 27 12.59 8.63 -12.99
N VAL A 28 12.30 9.94 -13.02
CA VAL A 28 11.40 10.56 -12.03
C VAL A 28 9.97 10.09 -12.32
N SER A 29 9.26 9.66 -11.28
CA SER A 29 7.87 9.22 -11.40
C SER A 29 6.95 10.31 -11.92
N ALA A 30 6.02 9.92 -12.79
CA ALA A 30 4.99 10.80 -13.33
C ALA A 30 4.14 11.45 -12.24
N ILE A 31 3.97 10.81 -11.08
CA ILE A 31 3.23 11.36 -9.93
C ILE A 31 3.97 12.52 -9.27
N ASP A 32 5.29 12.58 -9.38
CA ASP A 32 6.10 13.62 -8.75
C ASP A 32 6.30 14.84 -9.68
N LEU A 33 5.77 14.80 -10.90
CA LEU A 33 5.78 15.93 -11.83
C LEU A 33 4.83 17.04 -11.36
N SER A 34 5.28 18.27 -11.50
CA SER A 34 4.49 19.47 -11.16
C SER A 34 3.78 20.09 -12.37
N ALA A 35 4.21 19.74 -13.59
CA ALA A 35 3.64 20.25 -14.83
C ALA A 35 3.96 19.30 -16.00
N LEU A 36 3.14 19.38 -17.04
CA LEU A 36 3.41 18.78 -18.35
C LEU A 36 4.10 19.80 -19.29
N ALA A 37 4.45 19.35 -20.49
CA ALA A 37 5.17 20.13 -21.49
C ALA A 37 4.45 20.12 -22.86
N LEU A 38 3.13 20.10 -22.87
CA LEU A 38 2.31 20.08 -24.07
C LEU A 38 1.97 21.51 -24.50
N ARG A 39 2.11 21.84 -25.78
CA ARG A 39 1.98 23.23 -26.25
C ARG A 39 0.54 23.61 -26.53
N ASN A 40 -0.28 22.66 -26.96
CA ASN A 40 -1.64 22.89 -27.42
C ASN A 40 -2.45 21.58 -27.43
N LEU A 41 -3.71 21.67 -27.84
CA LEU A 41 -4.62 20.53 -27.90
C LEU A 41 -4.22 19.50 -28.97
N HIS A 42 -3.47 19.88 -30.01
CA HIS A 42 -2.94 18.93 -30.98
C HIS A 42 -1.88 18.02 -30.33
N ASP A 43 -0.94 18.61 -29.60
CA ASP A 43 0.05 17.84 -28.82
C ASP A 43 -0.64 16.94 -27.79
N ALA A 44 -1.71 17.42 -27.14
CA ALA A 44 -2.49 16.62 -26.19
C ALA A 44 -3.14 15.40 -26.85
N ARG A 45 -3.71 15.55 -28.06
CA ARG A 45 -4.26 14.41 -28.82
C ARG A 45 -3.20 13.38 -29.20
N GLN A 46 -2.02 13.85 -29.65
CA GLN A 46 -0.91 12.94 -29.94
C GLN A 46 -0.42 12.22 -28.68
N PHE A 47 -0.33 12.93 -27.56
CA PHE A 47 0.02 12.32 -26.27
C PHE A 47 -0.97 11.21 -25.90
N VAL A 48 -2.28 11.45 -26.02
CA VAL A 48 -3.32 10.45 -25.71
C VAL A 48 -3.25 9.23 -26.63
N ARG A 49 -2.96 9.45 -27.92
CA ARG A 49 -2.77 8.37 -28.89
C ARG A 49 -1.60 7.48 -28.52
N GLU A 50 -0.42 8.07 -28.25
CA GLU A 50 0.78 7.32 -27.84
C GLU A 50 0.64 6.69 -26.46
N TYR A 51 -0.21 7.27 -25.59
CA TYR A 51 -0.57 6.66 -24.31
C TYR A 51 -1.43 5.39 -24.49
N GLY A 52 -2.02 5.17 -25.67
CA GLY A 52 -2.76 3.95 -26.02
C GLY A 52 -4.25 4.15 -26.27
N PHE A 53 -4.73 5.39 -26.35
CA PHE A 53 -6.14 5.69 -26.61
C PHE A 53 -6.33 6.35 -27.99
N ASP A 54 -6.96 5.60 -28.88
CA ASP A 54 -7.37 6.12 -30.19
C ASP A 54 -8.69 6.89 -30.07
N LEU A 55 -8.62 8.21 -30.20
CA LEU A 55 -9.77 9.10 -30.06
C LEU A 55 -10.78 8.98 -31.22
N ASP A 56 -10.39 8.36 -32.33
CA ASP A 56 -11.31 8.07 -33.43
C ASP A 56 -12.21 6.86 -33.10
N GLN A 57 -11.87 6.08 -32.07
CA GLN A 57 -12.73 5.00 -31.55
C GLN A 57 -13.79 5.57 -30.60
N PRO A 58 -15.10 5.34 -30.85
CA PRO A 58 -16.18 5.91 -30.04
C PRO A 58 -16.12 5.60 -28.55
N ALA A 59 -15.55 4.44 -28.18
CA ALA A 59 -15.43 4.02 -26.78
C ALA A 59 -14.36 4.79 -26.00
N ALA A 60 -13.32 5.31 -26.65
CA ALA A 60 -12.17 5.91 -25.97
C ALA A 60 -12.53 7.22 -25.24
N PRO A 61 -13.23 8.20 -25.85
CA PRO A 61 -13.64 9.41 -25.13
C PRO A 61 -14.53 9.12 -23.93
N ALA A 62 -15.49 8.21 -24.06
CA ALA A 62 -16.38 7.82 -22.97
C ALA A 62 -15.60 7.15 -21.81
N HIS A 63 -14.62 6.32 -22.15
CA HIS A 63 -13.74 5.68 -21.17
C HIS A 63 -12.87 6.71 -20.43
N ILE A 64 -12.23 7.64 -21.15
CA ILE A 64 -11.42 8.72 -20.56
C ILE A 64 -12.28 9.60 -19.62
N ALA A 65 -13.49 9.97 -20.04
CA ALA A 65 -14.40 10.76 -19.21
C ALA A 65 -14.84 10.03 -17.94
N ARG A 66 -15.06 8.71 -18.00
CA ARG A 66 -15.35 7.89 -16.81
C ARG A 66 -14.16 7.88 -15.84
N VAL A 67 -12.94 7.64 -16.34
CA VAL A 67 -11.73 7.62 -15.52
C VAL A 67 -11.44 9.00 -14.91
N HIS A 68 -11.72 10.08 -15.64
CA HIS A 68 -11.66 11.44 -15.11
C HIS A 68 -12.61 11.66 -13.92
N ARG A 69 -13.89 11.29 -14.05
CA ARG A 69 -14.87 11.41 -12.95
C ARG A 69 -14.43 10.61 -11.72
N GLU A 70 -14.00 9.37 -11.92
CA GLU A 70 -13.49 8.53 -10.83
C GLU A 70 -12.25 9.14 -10.16
N ALA A 71 -11.35 9.76 -10.92
CA ALA A 71 -10.19 10.45 -10.37
C ALA A 71 -10.57 11.66 -9.51
N VAL A 72 -11.54 12.47 -9.97
CA VAL A 72 -12.06 13.62 -9.20
C VAL A 72 -12.74 13.14 -7.91
N GLU A 73 -13.60 12.13 -7.99
CA GLU A 73 -14.26 11.53 -6.83
C GLU A 73 -13.25 10.93 -5.84
N PHE A 74 -12.21 10.26 -6.34
CA PHE A 74 -11.16 9.71 -5.50
C PHE A 74 -10.42 10.82 -4.73
N ILE A 75 -10.04 11.91 -5.41
CA ILE A 75 -9.38 13.05 -4.75
C ILE A 75 -10.31 13.67 -3.70
N ALA A 76 -11.56 13.92 -4.04
CA ALA A 76 -12.55 14.53 -3.15
C ALA A 76 -12.78 13.71 -1.87
N HIS A 77 -12.89 12.38 -1.99
CA HIS A 77 -13.18 11.53 -0.83
C HIS A 77 -11.94 11.10 -0.03
N THR A 78 -10.76 11.07 -0.66
CA THR A 78 -9.54 10.51 -0.05
C THR A 78 -8.60 11.58 0.48
N PHE A 79 -8.51 12.72 -0.21
CA PHE A 79 -7.49 13.74 0.04
C PHE A 79 -8.03 15.05 0.57
N LEU A 80 -9.35 15.24 0.52
CA LEU A 80 -10.04 16.46 0.90
C LEU A 80 -11.08 16.18 1.99
N GLU A 81 -11.34 17.18 2.82
CA GLU A 81 -12.54 17.22 3.66
C GLU A 81 -13.78 17.48 2.79
N PRO A 82 -15.00 17.07 3.21
CA PRO A 82 -16.21 17.33 2.42
C PRO A 82 -16.42 18.80 2.04
N SER A 83 -16.04 19.73 2.92
CA SER A 83 -16.08 21.18 2.68
C SER A 83 -15.04 21.70 1.68
N GLN A 84 -13.98 20.92 1.44
CA GLN A 84 -12.88 21.26 0.53
C GLN A 84 -13.13 20.77 -0.90
N ALA A 85 -14.12 19.91 -1.14
CA ALA A 85 -14.42 19.40 -2.48
C ALA A 85 -14.72 20.52 -3.50
N GLN A 86 -15.34 21.62 -3.04
CA GLN A 86 -15.62 22.82 -3.85
C GLN A 86 -14.37 23.62 -4.26
N LEU A 87 -13.20 23.31 -3.69
CA LEU A 87 -11.94 23.96 -4.05
C LEU A 87 -11.41 23.49 -5.42
N ILE A 88 -11.91 22.37 -5.94
CA ILE A 88 -11.57 21.88 -7.29
C ILE A 88 -12.31 22.78 -8.30
N PRO A 89 -11.60 23.51 -9.19
CA PRO A 89 -12.26 24.38 -10.17
C PRO A 89 -13.21 23.61 -11.08
N ALA A 90 -14.35 24.20 -11.44
CA ALA A 90 -15.33 23.57 -12.34
C ALA A 90 -14.71 23.14 -13.69
N ALA A 91 -13.78 23.94 -14.23
CA ALA A 91 -13.02 23.62 -15.44
C ALA A 91 -12.13 22.35 -15.33
N VAL A 92 -11.88 21.86 -14.11
CA VAL A 92 -11.14 20.61 -13.82
C VAL A 92 -12.09 19.51 -13.35
N ALA A 93 -13.07 19.84 -12.52
CA ALA A 93 -14.02 18.88 -11.94
C ALA A 93 -15.02 18.35 -12.96
N THR A 94 -15.49 19.19 -13.89
CA THR A 94 -16.49 18.85 -14.90
C THR A 94 -16.18 19.55 -16.23
N PRO A 95 -15.02 19.24 -16.87
CA PRO A 95 -14.69 19.79 -18.18
C PRO A 95 -15.59 19.20 -19.26
N ASP A 96 -15.88 19.98 -20.31
CA ASP A 96 -16.55 19.46 -21.51
C ASP A 96 -15.70 18.38 -22.21
N ASP A 97 -14.37 18.57 -22.20
CA ASP A 97 -13.39 17.64 -22.73
C ASP A 97 -12.24 17.43 -21.71
N PRO A 98 -12.10 16.23 -21.11
CA PRO A 98 -11.02 15.92 -20.19
C PRO A 98 -9.61 16.13 -20.76
N LEU A 99 -9.43 16.14 -22.10
CA LEU A 99 -8.13 16.42 -22.71
C LEU A 99 -7.65 17.84 -22.44
N GLN A 100 -8.54 18.77 -22.09
CA GLN A 100 -8.16 20.13 -21.70
C GLN A 100 -7.27 20.15 -20.47
N LEU A 101 -7.39 19.17 -19.57
CA LEU A 101 -6.51 19.06 -18.39
C LEU A 101 -5.05 18.90 -18.80
N LEU A 102 -4.75 18.21 -19.91
CA LEU A 102 -3.37 18.06 -20.42
C LEU A 102 -2.77 19.42 -20.83
N VAL A 103 -3.61 20.29 -21.39
CA VAL A 103 -3.23 21.66 -21.77
C VAL A 103 -3.07 22.52 -20.51
N TYR A 104 -4.03 22.48 -19.59
CA TYR A 104 -3.98 23.23 -18.32
C TYR A 104 -2.78 22.83 -17.46
N ALA A 105 -2.45 21.54 -17.40
CA ALA A 105 -1.28 21.02 -16.72
C ALA A 105 0.06 21.51 -17.33
N SER A 106 0.03 22.04 -18.56
CA SER A 106 1.20 22.55 -19.28
C SER A 106 1.31 24.08 -19.27
N MET A 107 0.27 24.79 -18.81
CA MET A 107 0.28 26.26 -18.71
C MET A 107 1.34 26.74 -17.73
N ARG A 108 1.84 27.97 -17.90
CA ARG A 108 2.78 28.61 -16.95
C ARG A 108 2.33 30.05 -16.69
N GLY A 109 2.40 30.48 -15.44
CA GLY A 109 2.07 31.84 -15.02
C GLY A 109 1.17 31.86 -13.78
N GLN A 110 1.30 32.93 -12.99
CA GLN A 110 0.70 33.05 -11.66
C GLN A 110 -0.84 32.95 -11.67
N GLN A 111 -1.49 33.41 -12.75
CA GLN A 111 -2.96 33.34 -12.90
C GLN A 111 -3.47 31.93 -13.25
N SER A 112 -2.62 31.06 -13.80
CA SER A 112 -3.01 29.71 -14.24
C SER A 112 -2.51 28.61 -13.29
N ASP A 113 -1.84 28.96 -12.20
CA ASP A 113 -1.20 28.00 -11.32
C ASP A 113 -2.20 27.08 -10.62
N LEU A 114 -3.36 27.59 -10.19
CA LEU A 114 -4.41 26.76 -9.57
C LEU A 114 -4.98 25.74 -10.56
N LEU A 115 -5.32 26.20 -11.77
CA LEU A 115 -5.86 25.32 -12.81
C LEU A 115 -4.85 24.24 -13.19
N ARG A 116 -3.57 24.61 -13.29
CA ARG A 116 -2.46 23.68 -13.54
C ARG A 116 -2.28 22.66 -12.43
N MET A 117 -2.22 23.10 -11.16
CA MET A 117 -1.99 22.22 -10.02
C MET A 117 -3.12 21.19 -9.87
N TRP A 118 -4.37 21.63 -9.96
CA TRP A 118 -5.52 20.72 -9.91
C TRP A 118 -5.59 19.78 -11.12
N SER A 119 -5.30 20.26 -12.33
CA SER A 119 -5.23 19.41 -13.52
C SER A 119 -4.14 18.35 -13.37
N CYS A 120 -2.97 18.71 -12.86
CA CYS A 120 -1.91 17.75 -12.56
C CYS A 120 -2.35 16.72 -11.53
N ALA A 121 -3.00 17.14 -10.43
CA ALA A 121 -3.49 16.22 -9.41
C ALA A 121 -4.47 15.19 -9.99
N VAL A 122 -5.45 15.63 -10.80
CA VAL A 122 -6.41 14.74 -11.46
C VAL A 122 -5.72 13.80 -12.44
N LEU A 123 -4.84 14.30 -13.31
CA LEU A 123 -4.11 13.48 -14.29
C LEU A 123 -3.23 12.40 -13.64
N LYS A 124 -2.62 12.69 -12.49
CA LYS A 124 -1.84 11.71 -11.72
C LYS A 124 -2.71 10.56 -11.20
N VAL A 125 -3.93 10.84 -10.76
CA VAL A 125 -4.87 9.81 -10.32
C VAL A 125 -5.43 9.05 -11.52
N MET A 126 -5.75 9.74 -12.62
CA MET A 126 -6.15 9.10 -13.89
C MET A 126 -5.08 8.13 -14.38
N HIS A 127 -3.80 8.52 -14.34
CA HIS A 127 -2.68 7.65 -14.69
C HIS A 127 -2.70 6.33 -13.90
N GLY A 128 -2.95 6.39 -12.59
CA GLY A 128 -3.06 5.21 -11.74
C GLY A 128 -4.28 4.34 -12.01
N ILE A 129 -5.41 4.97 -12.34
CA ILE A 129 -6.61 4.23 -12.75
C ILE A 129 -6.38 3.50 -14.08
N PHE A 130 -5.84 4.19 -15.08
CA PHE A 130 -5.53 3.56 -16.37
C PHE A 130 -4.56 2.40 -16.20
N TYR A 131 -3.54 2.57 -15.35
CA TYR A 131 -2.60 1.51 -15.04
C TYR A 131 -3.29 0.31 -14.39
N LEU A 132 -4.19 0.55 -13.43
CA LEU A 132 -4.94 -0.49 -12.74
C LEU A 132 -5.82 -1.31 -13.69
N GLU A 133 -6.55 -0.65 -14.60
CA GLU A 133 -7.49 -1.31 -15.53
C GLU A 133 -6.80 -2.08 -16.66
N ASN A 134 -5.58 -1.65 -17.01
CA ASN A 134 -4.78 -2.28 -18.07
C ASN A 134 -3.77 -3.30 -17.53
N ASN A 135 -3.77 -3.57 -16.23
CA ASN A 135 -2.92 -4.61 -15.66
C ASN A 135 -3.51 -6.01 -15.92
N LEU A 136 -2.87 -6.78 -16.81
CA LEU A 136 -3.32 -8.12 -17.20
C LEU A 136 -3.47 -9.07 -16.00
N LYS A 137 -2.54 -9.02 -15.03
CA LYS A 137 -2.60 -9.92 -13.87
C LYS A 137 -3.84 -9.64 -13.01
N LEU A 138 -4.22 -8.37 -12.86
CA LEU A 138 -5.43 -8.01 -12.12
C LEU A 138 -6.73 -8.44 -12.83
N ARG A 139 -6.73 -8.53 -14.16
CA ARG A 139 -7.92 -9.02 -14.92
C ARG A 139 -8.22 -10.49 -14.60
N HIS A 140 -7.18 -11.29 -14.38
CA HIS A 140 -7.32 -12.71 -14.04
C HIS A 140 -7.16 -12.98 -12.53
N PHE A 141 -7.35 -11.96 -11.68
CA PHE A 141 -7.09 -12.08 -10.24
C PHE A 141 -7.93 -13.16 -9.55
N ALA A 142 -9.17 -13.40 -10.00
CA ALA A 142 -10.01 -14.47 -9.48
C ALA A 142 -9.37 -15.85 -9.66
N THR A 143 -8.92 -16.15 -10.89
CA THR A 143 -8.23 -17.40 -11.24
C THR A 143 -6.89 -17.54 -10.52
N ILE A 144 -6.09 -16.46 -10.44
CA ILE A 144 -4.83 -16.43 -9.69
C ILE A 144 -5.08 -16.81 -8.22
N ARG A 145 -6.07 -16.16 -7.61
CA ARG A 145 -6.42 -16.34 -6.19
C ARG A 145 -6.85 -17.78 -5.90
N GLU A 146 -7.68 -18.36 -6.76
CA GLU A 146 -8.13 -19.74 -6.66
C GLU A 146 -6.94 -20.71 -6.69
N GLN A 147 -6.05 -20.60 -7.68
CA GLN A 147 -4.89 -21.49 -7.81
C GLN A 147 -3.91 -21.35 -6.64
N VAL A 148 -3.68 -20.14 -6.13
CA VAL A 148 -2.81 -19.93 -4.96
C VAL A 148 -3.40 -20.55 -3.71
N PHE A 149 -4.69 -20.32 -3.42
CA PHE A 149 -5.32 -20.83 -2.21
C PHE A 149 -5.61 -22.33 -2.27
N ALA A 150 -5.85 -22.92 -3.44
CA ALA A 150 -6.05 -24.36 -3.58
C ALA A 150 -4.92 -25.19 -2.94
N SER A 151 -3.66 -24.84 -3.18
CA SER A 151 -2.52 -25.55 -2.57
C SER A 151 -2.29 -25.21 -1.10
N LEU A 152 -2.76 -24.05 -0.62
CA LEU A 152 -2.73 -23.73 0.81
C LEU A 152 -3.83 -24.50 1.57
N ASP A 153 -4.97 -24.75 0.92
CA ASP A 153 -6.10 -25.49 1.48
C ASP A 153 -5.80 -27.00 1.61
N GLU A 154 -4.80 -27.49 0.89
CA GLU A 154 -4.27 -28.85 1.05
C GLU A 154 -3.49 -29.05 2.36
N VAL A 155 -2.99 -27.98 2.98
CA VAL A 155 -2.20 -28.04 4.22
C VAL A 155 -2.83 -27.31 5.39
N ILE A 156 -3.80 -26.43 5.14
CA ILE A 156 -4.53 -25.70 6.18
C ILE A 156 -5.93 -26.31 6.31
N HIS A 157 -6.17 -27.01 7.41
CA HIS A 157 -7.45 -27.67 7.67
C HIS A 157 -8.22 -26.96 8.78
N CYS A 158 -9.52 -27.15 8.79
CA CYS A 158 -10.42 -26.67 9.83
C CYS A 158 -11.13 -27.89 10.43
N ASP A 159 -11.18 -27.99 11.76
CA ASP A 159 -11.95 -29.04 12.44
C ASP A 159 -13.46 -28.68 12.52
N ALA A 160 -14.25 -29.56 13.13
CA ALA A 160 -15.69 -29.36 13.30
C ALA A 160 -16.05 -28.21 14.25
N ASP A 161 -15.13 -27.84 15.15
CA ASP A 161 -15.30 -26.78 16.14
C ASP A 161 -14.82 -25.41 15.62
N GLY A 162 -14.26 -25.36 14.41
CA GLY A 162 -13.79 -24.14 13.76
C GLY A 162 -12.33 -23.78 14.06
N HIS A 163 -11.54 -24.68 14.64
CA HIS A 163 -10.11 -24.47 14.85
C HIS A 163 -9.32 -24.81 13.59
N HIS A 164 -8.33 -23.97 13.29
CA HIS A 164 -7.48 -24.13 12.14
C HIS A 164 -6.17 -24.85 12.51
N PHE A 165 -5.67 -25.68 11.60
CA PHE A 165 -4.42 -26.41 11.74
C PHE A 165 -3.60 -26.34 10.46
N LEU A 166 -2.28 -26.24 10.58
CA LEU A 166 -1.32 -26.40 9.49
C LEU A 166 -0.68 -27.79 9.60
N THR A 167 -0.83 -28.63 8.57
CA THR A 167 -0.21 -29.96 8.54
C THR A 167 0.29 -30.36 7.16
N ASP A 168 1.38 -31.12 7.11
CA ASP A 168 1.91 -31.80 5.93
C ASP A 168 1.73 -33.34 6.03
N GLY A 169 0.92 -33.80 6.98
CA GLY A 169 0.71 -35.21 7.31
C GLY A 169 1.68 -35.77 8.35
N GLU A 170 2.84 -35.15 8.56
CA GLU A 170 3.80 -35.57 9.61
C GLU A 170 3.75 -34.68 10.84
N VAL A 171 3.64 -33.36 10.66
CA VAL A 171 3.53 -32.40 11.77
C VAL A 171 2.21 -31.67 11.64
N CYS A 172 1.45 -31.60 12.73
CA CYS A 172 0.22 -30.82 12.82
C CYS A 172 0.38 -29.69 13.84
N LEU A 173 0.28 -28.44 13.39
CA LEU A 173 0.44 -27.25 14.20
C LEU A 173 -0.92 -26.54 14.36
N PRO A 174 -1.39 -26.26 15.58
CA PRO A 174 -2.58 -25.46 15.80
C PRO A 174 -2.33 -24.01 15.37
N LEU A 175 -3.28 -23.44 14.62
CA LEU A 175 -3.32 -22.03 14.27
C LEU A 175 -4.26 -21.33 15.24
N LEU A 176 -3.77 -20.28 15.91
CA LEU A 176 -4.63 -19.41 16.71
C LEU A 176 -5.59 -18.63 15.82
N GLN A 177 -5.10 -18.22 14.64
CA GLN A 177 -5.89 -17.49 13.67
C GLN A 177 -5.30 -17.68 12.27
N PHE A 178 -6.19 -17.81 11.29
CA PHE A 178 -5.87 -17.88 9.88
C PHE A 178 -6.60 -16.75 9.16
N GLU A 179 -5.87 -15.88 8.48
CA GLU A 179 -6.45 -14.82 7.68
C GLU A 179 -5.98 -14.95 6.24
N ARG A 180 -6.92 -15.14 5.31
CA ARG A 180 -6.64 -14.85 3.90
C ARG A 180 -6.63 -13.34 3.75
N LYS A 181 -5.55 -12.79 3.19
CA LYS A 181 -5.54 -11.36 2.85
C LYS A 181 -6.65 -11.13 1.82
N ASN A 182 -7.72 -10.48 2.28
CA ASN A 182 -8.84 -10.15 1.42
C ASN A 182 -8.37 -9.27 0.26
N ASN A 183 -9.06 -9.40 -0.88
CA ASN A 183 -8.83 -8.55 -2.02
C ASN A 183 -8.94 -7.09 -1.56
N LYS A 184 -7.82 -6.36 -1.59
CA LYS A 184 -7.86 -4.93 -1.27
C LYS A 184 -8.72 -4.30 -2.35
N GLY A 185 -9.82 -3.66 -1.94
CA GLY A 185 -10.69 -2.98 -2.89
C GLY A 185 -9.88 -2.05 -3.80
N ARG A 186 -10.33 -1.88 -5.04
CA ARG A 186 -9.71 -1.02 -6.07
C ARG A 186 -9.12 0.29 -5.53
N HIS A 187 -9.86 0.95 -4.62
CA HIS A 187 -9.43 2.14 -3.90
C HIS A 187 -8.08 1.99 -3.17
N SER A 188 -7.87 0.90 -2.43
CA SER A 188 -6.63 0.63 -1.68
C SER A 188 -5.45 0.31 -2.59
N ILE A 189 -5.70 -0.33 -3.75
CA ILE A 189 -4.66 -0.58 -4.75
C ILE A 189 -4.21 0.75 -5.36
N LEU A 190 -5.17 1.57 -5.79
CA LEU A 190 -4.89 2.90 -6.33
C LEU A 190 -4.12 3.76 -5.33
N LEU A 191 -4.54 3.79 -4.06
CA LEU A 191 -3.85 4.54 -3.01
C LEU A 191 -2.40 4.08 -2.83
N LYS A 192 -2.14 2.77 -2.84
CA LYS A 192 -0.78 2.22 -2.76
C LYS A 192 0.08 2.61 -3.96
N LEU A 193 -0.48 2.58 -5.18
CA LEU A 193 0.23 3.00 -6.40
C LEU A 193 0.63 4.48 -6.32
N LEU A 194 -0.26 5.33 -5.80
CA LEU A 194 0.01 6.76 -5.63
C LEU A 194 1.03 7.05 -4.50
N GLN A 195 1.23 6.12 -3.55
CA GLN A 195 2.22 6.24 -2.48
C GLN A 195 3.66 5.94 -2.95
N LYS A 196 3.87 4.93 -3.80
CA LYS A 196 5.22 4.40 -4.09
C LYS A 196 5.96 5.17 -5.19
N ALA A 197 7.23 5.49 -4.94
CA ALA A 197 8.08 6.30 -5.83
C ALA A 197 8.31 5.65 -7.19
N ALA A 198 8.55 4.34 -7.22
CA ALA A 198 8.63 3.57 -8.44
C ALA A 198 7.23 3.05 -8.77
N TYR A 199 6.68 3.44 -9.92
CA TYR A 199 5.42 2.90 -10.45
C TYR A 199 5.63 1.46 -10.96
N LEU A 200 6.18 0.58 -10.12
CA LEU A 200 6.52 -0.76 -10.53
C LEU A 200 5.28 -1.65 -10.42
N ALA A 201 4.95 -2.28 -11.54
CA ALA A 201 4.02 -3.40 -11.65
C ALA A 201 4.20 -4.49 -10.57
N ALA A 202 5.40 -4.55 -10.00
CA ALA A 202 5.75 -5.48 -8.95
C ALA A 202 4.99 -5.28 -7.62
N ASP A 203 4.29 -4.17 -7.41
CA ASP A 203 3.72 -3.85 -6.09
C ASP A 203 2.27 -4.28 -5.87
N ILE A 204 1.61 -4.78 -6.91
CA ILE A 204 0.26 -5.34 -6.84
C ILE A 204 0.28 -6.73 -6.16
N TYR A 205 1.44 -7.36 -6.00
CA TYR A 205 1.55 -8.69 -5.40
C TYR A 205 1.27 -8.70 -3.88
N ASP A 206 1.31 -7.55 -3.20
CA ASP A 206 0.92 -7.41 -1.78
C ASP A 206 -0.59 -7.63 -1.52
N HIS A 207 -1.36 -8.00 -2.55
CA HIS A 207 -2.81 -8.17 -2.51
C HIS A 207 -3.25 -9.63 -2.35
N LEU A 208 -2.34 -10.58 -2.55
CA LEU A 208 -2.64 -11.99 -2.41
C LEU A 208 -1.68 -12.62 -1.41
N GLY A 209 -2.24 -13.32 -0.43
CA GLY A 209 -1.44 -13.94 0.60
C GLY A 209 -2.26 -14.41 1.79
N VAL A 210 -1.57 -14.99 2.75
CA VAL A 210 -2.15 -15.49 3.99
C VAL A 210 -1.36 -14.98 5.19
N ARG A 211 -2.04 -14.86 6.31
CA ARG A 211 -1.45 -14.65 7.61
C ARG A 211 -1.80 -15.83 8.51
N LEU A 212 -0.76 -16.43 9.07
CA LEU A 212 -0.84 -17.57 9.97
C LEU A 212 -0.35 -17.10 11.34
N ILE A 213 -1.20 -17.20 12.35
CA ILE A 213 -0.91 -16.79 13.72
C ILE A 213 -0.76 -18.03 14.57
N PHE A 214 0.39 -18.16 15.23
CA PHE A 214 0.72 -19.25 16.16
C PHE A 214 0.90 -18.72 17.58
N ASN A 215 0.96 -19.61 18.58
CA ASN A 215 1.13 -19.19 19.96
C ASN A 215 2.54 -18.64 20.22
N THR A 216 3.56 -19.26 19.63
CA THR A 216 4.99 -19.02 19.89
C THR A 216 5.79 -18.80 18.59
N ARG A 217 7.00 -18.25 18.72
CA ARG A 217 7.92 -18.08 17.57
C ARG A 217 8.52 -19.41 17.13
N PHE A 218 8.62 -20.41 18.02
CA PHE A 218 9.03 -21.76 17.66
C PHE A 218 8.01 -22.46 16.76
N GLU A 219 6.72 -22.28 17.00
CA GLU A 219 5.69 -22.78 16.08
C GLU A 219 5.78 -22.11 14.72
N CYS A 220 6.11 -20.81 14.65
CA CYS A 220 6.38 -20.14 13.38
C CYS A 220 7.59 -20.77 12.64
N LEU A 221 8.66 -21.15 13.36
CA LEU A 221 9.80 -21.87 12.79
C LEU A 221 9.39 -23.26 12.26
N LEU A 222 8.61 -24.01 13.03
CA LEU A 222 8.09 -25.30 12.60
C LEU A 222 7.17 -25.15 11.40
N ALA A 223 6.33 -24.12 11.35
CA ALA A 223 5.45 -23.83 10.23
C ALA A 223 6.23 -23.53 8.93
N LEU A 224 7.35 -22.80 9.00
CA LEU A 224 8.25 -22.63 7.84
C LEU A 224 8.73 -23.98 7.30
N ARG A 225 9.12 -24.90 8.18
CA ARG A 225 9.56 -26.24 7.80
C ARG A 225 8.42 -27.05 7.20
N THR A 226 7.23 -27.02 7.81
CA THR A 226 6.02 -27.71 7.28
C THR A 226 5.67 -27.21 5.88
N LEU A 227 5.64 -25.89 5.67
CA LEU A 227 5.36 -25.28 4.36
C LEU A 227 6.45 -25.59 3.32
N GLN A 228 7.71 -25.70 3.75
CA GLN A 228 8.83 -26.08 2.89
C GLN A 228 8.73 -27.55 2.46
N ARG A 229 8.37 -28.45 3.37
CA ARG A 229 8.15 -29.88 3.09
C ARG A 229 6.94 -30.12 2.20
N ALA A 230 5.88 -29.33 2.36
CA ALA A 230 4.74 -29.31 1.47
C ALA A 230 5.02 -28.64 0.10
N HIS A 231 6.26 -28.21 -0.15
CA HIS A 231 6.69 -27.56 -1.39
C HIS A 231 6.00 -26.22 -1.72
N LEU A 232 5.26 -25.64 -0.76
CA LEU A 232 4.69 -24.30 -0.88
C LEU A 232 5.75 -23.20 -0.72
N LEU A 233 6.82 -23.50 0.03
CA LEU A 233 8.01 -22.67 0.16
C LEU A 233 9.21 -23.37 -0.47
N SER A 234 9.46 -23.09 -1.76
CA SER A 234 10.71 -23.48 -2.43
C SER A 234 11.68 -22.31 -2.46
N VAL A 235 12.92 -22.53 -2.05
CA VAL A 235 14.00 -21.50 -2.09
C VAL A 235 14.17 -20.92 -3.49
N THR A 236 13.95 -21.71 -4.55
CA THR A 236 14.05 -21.25 -5.95
C THR A 236 12.96 -20.24 -6.33
N ASN A 237 11.84 -20.24 -5.61
CA ASN A 237 10.68 -19.41 -5.89
C ASN A 237 10.50 -18.30 -4.85
N VAL A 238 11.32 -18.27 -3.79
CA VAL A 238 11.32 -17.18 -2.81
C VAL A 238 11.93 -15.92 -3.43
N ASP A 239 11.22 -14.81 -3.33
CA ASP A 239 11.76 -13.50 -3.66
C ASP A 239 12.59 -12.99 -2.47
N ALA A 240 13.91 -13.00 -2.62
CA ALA A 240 14.84 -12.57 -1.58
C ALA A 240 14.79 -11.06 -1.28
N GLN A 241 14.33 -10.22 -2.21
CA GLN A 241 14.21 -8.77 -2.00
C GLN A 241 12.94 -8.41 -1.21
N ARG A 242 11.93 -9.28 -1.27
CA ARG A 242 10.62 -9.09 -0.61
C ARG A 242 10.38 -10.00 0.58
N THR A 243 11.36 -10.83 0.95
CA THR A 243 11.30 -11.71 2.12
C THR A 243 11.99 -11.05 3.30
N ARG A 244 11.33 -11.02 4.46
CA ARG A 244 11.81 -10.34 5.66
C ARG A 244 11.52 -11.18 6.89
N ASN A 245 12.49 -11.23 7.79
CA ASN A 245 12.32 -11.82 9.11
C ASN A 245 12.63 -10.74 10.13
N THR A 246 11.62 -10.36 10.92
CA THR A 246 11.78 -9.49 12.09
C THR A 246 11.27 -10.16 13.37
N LEU A 247 10.90 -11.44 13.28
CA LEU A 247 10.28 -12.20 14.35
C LEU A 247 11.26 -13.13 15.07
N LEU A 248 12.13 -13.78 14.31
CA LEU A 248 12.88 -14.95 14.76
C LEU A 248 14.38 -14.76 14.51
N ASP A 249 15.17 -14.74 15.58
CA ASP A 249 16.63 -14.89 15.50
C ASP A 249 16.96 -16.36 15.25
N LEU A 250 17.41 -16.67 14.03
CA LEU A 250 17.64 -18.04 13.59
C LEU A 250 18.80 -18.72 14.35
N GLU A 251 19.82 -17.97 14.78
CA GLU A 251 20.94 -18.56 15.54
C GLU A 251 20.51 -18.87 16.98
N ALA A 252 19.82 -17.94 17.64
CA ALA A 252 19.24 -18.19 18.96
C ALA A 252 18.23 -19.35 18.93
N ALA A 253 17.36 -19.38 17.91
CA ALA A 253 16.38 -20.45 17.72
C ALA A 253 17.06 -21.81 17.52
N LYS A 254 18.13 -21.86 16.72
CA LYS A 254 18.91 -23.09 16.49
C LYS A 254 19.56 -23.60 17.77
N GLN A 255 20.12 -22.73 18.59
CA GLN A 255 20.73 -23.11 19.87
C GLN A 255 19.70 -23.76 20.80
N VAL A 256 18.56 -23.09 21.02
CA VAL A 256 17.49 -23.60 21.88
C VAL A 256 16.86 -24.87 21.29
N PHE A 257 16.59 -24.92 19.99
CA PHE A 257 16.06 -26.13 19.34
C PHE A 257 16.99 -27.32 19.54
N SER A 258 18.30 -27.13 19.37
CA SER A 258 19.29 -28.20 19.54
C SER A 258 19.33 -28.74 20.97
N LYS A 259 19.15 -27.86 21.97
CA LYS A 259 19.06 -28.24 23.39
C LYS A 259 17.83 -29.10 23.71
N TYR A 260 16.68 -28.77 23.13
CA TYR A 260 15.40 -29.44 23.43
C TYR A 260 14.98 -30.51 22.42
N ARG A 261 15.77 -30.73 21.35
CA ARG A 261 15.46 -31.67 20.26
C ARG A 261 15.03 -33.04 20.74
N ALA A 262 15.83 -33.68 21.59
CA ALA A 262 15.54 -35.03 22.07
C ALA A 262 14.20 -35.06 22.85
N VAL A 263 13.91 -34.03 23.64
CA VAL A 263 12.65 -33.95 24.40
C VAL A 263 11.45 -33.80 23.46
N LEU A 264 11.59 -32.99 22.40
CA LEU A 264 10.56 -32.85 21.37
C LEU A 264 10.30 -34.18 20.65
N GLU A 265 11.35 -34.93 20.29
CA GLU A 265 11.23 -36.21 19.58
C GLU A 265 10.54 -37.30 20.42
N HIS A 266 10.63 -37.23 21.75
CA HIS A 266 10.01 -38.19 22.67
C HIS A 266 8.66 -37.72 23.23
N SER A 267 8.12 -36.60 22.72
CA SER A 267 6.81 -36.11 23.17
C SER A 267 5.69 -36.89 22.47
N ASP A 268 4.90 -37.64 23.24
CA ASP A 268 3.76 -38.43 22.72
C ASP A 268 2.57 -37.54 22.27
N SER A 269 2.50 -36.31 22.78
CA SER A 269 1.45 -35.33 22.49
C SER A 269 2.04 -33.96 22.13
N TYR A 270 1.17 -33.05 21.66
CA TYR A 270 1.59 -31.71 21.28
C TYR A 270 2.22 -30.95 22.47
N PRO A 271 3.52 -30.61 22.45
CA PRO A 271 4.25 -30.20 23.64
C PRO A 271 4.17 -28.68 23.88
N GLU A 272 2.95 -28.14 24.04
CA GLU A 272 2.69 -26.70 24.13
C GLU A 272 3.55 -26.00 25.21
N GLN A 273 3.60 -26.54 26.42
CA GLN A 273 4.37 -25.97 27.53
C GLN A 273 5.89 -26.00 27.29
N LEU A 274 6.36 -26.97 26.49
CA LEU A 274 7.78 -27.01 26.10
C LEU A 274 8.07 -25.91 25.09
N LEU A 275 7.20 -25.72 24.09
CA LEU A 275 7.35 -24.68 23.06
C LEU A 275 7.34 -23.27 23.68
N GLN A 276 6.49 -23.03 24.69
CA GLN A 276 6.47 -21.77 25.44
C GLN A 276 7.79 -21.52 26.19
N ARG A 277 8.31 -22.53 26.91
CA ARG A 277 9.61 -22.42 27.60
C ARG A 277 10.77 -22.18 26.63
N MET A 278 10.75 -22.87 25.48
CA MET A 278 11.74 -22.65 24.43
C MET A 278 11.68 -21.22 23.91
N ASP A 279 10.47 -20.67 23.69
CA ASP A 279 10.26 -19.31 23.23
C ASP A 279 10.81 -18.26 24.22
N GLU A 280 10.55 -18.44 25.51
CA GLU A 280 11.08 -17.59 26.59
C GLU A 280 12.61 -17.61 26.63
N GLU A 281 13.22 -18.80 26.58
CA GLU A 281 14.68 -18.95 26.58
C GLU A 281 15.31 -18.30 25.34
N MET A 282 14.71 -18.51 24.17
CA MET A 282 15.18 -17.86 22.93
C MET A 282 15.05 -16.34 23.03
N ALA A 283 14.01 -15.80 23.66
CA ALA A 283 13.86 -14.36 23.87
C ALA A 283 15.03 -13.76 24.67
N GLN A 284 15.58 -14.51 25.61
CA GLN A 284 16.71 -14.07 26.44
C GLN A 284 18.04 -14.08 25.67
N LEU A 285 18.17 -14.95 24.66
CA LEU A 285 19.36 -15.10 23.82
C LEU A 285 19.34 -14.22 22.57
N ALA A 286 18.14 -13.90 22.07
CA ALA A 286 17.95 -13.24 20.79
C ALA A 286 18.59 -11.84 20.76
N GLN A 287 19.28 -11.56 19.66
CA GLN A 287 19.81 -10.22 19.42
C GLN A 287 18.74 -9.33 18.75
N PRO A 288 18.80 -7.99 18.97
CA PRO A 288 17.92 -7.07 18.28
C PRO A 288 18.11 -7.18 16.76
N GLN A 289 17.09 -7.61 16.04
CA GLN A 289 17.17 -7.67 14.58
C GLN A 289 17.19 -6.26 14.00
N THR A 290 18.21 -5.96 13.19
CA THR A 290 18.34 -4.69 12.49
C THR A 290 17.22 -4.54 11.48
N ARG A 291 16.34 -3.56 11.71
CA ARG A 291 15.22 -3.25 10.84
C ARG A 291 15.73 -2.65 9.53
N THR A 292 15.69 -3.40 8.43
CA THR A 292 15.88 -2.83 7.10
C THR A 292 14.54 -2.70 6.35
N ASP A 293 14.34 -1.48 5.83
CA ASP A 293 13.55 -1.13 4.64
C ASP A 293 12.03 -0.97 4.71
N ASN A 294 11.44 -0.53 5.84
CA ASN A 294 10.12 0.11 5.74
C ASN A 294 9.98 1.29 6.72
N PRO A 295 10.05 2.55 6.23
CA PRO A 295 9.92 3.76 7.05
C PRO A 295 8.59 3.84 7.81
N HIS A 296 7.57 3.11 7.36
CA HIS A 296 6.20 3.20 7.89
C HIS A 296 5.81 2.04 8.82
N SER A 297 6.57 0.95 8.87
CA SER A 297 6.30 -0.12 9.86
C SER A 297 6.59 0.43 11.26
N GLY A 298 5.67 0.21 12.22
CA GLY A 298 5.88 0.65 13.60
C GLY A 298 6.95 -0.18 14.31
N ALA A 299 7.52 0.34 15.40
CA ALA A 299 8.56 -0.34 16.19
C ALA A 299 8.10 -1.63 16.92
N GLY A 300 6.81 -1.97 16.87
CA GLY A 300 6.23 -3.16 17.52
C GLY A 300 5.76 -4.27 16.56
N PHE A 301 5.99 -4.14 15.25
CA PHE A 301 5.51 -5.10 14.26
C PHE A 301 6.60 -6.12 13.89
N ASN A 302 6.48 -7.33 14.43
CA ASN A 302 7.41 -8.44 14.18
C ASN A 302 6.69 -9.57 13.46
N SER A 303 7.22 -10.02 12.32
CA SER A 303 6.66 -11.14 11.56
C SER A 303 7.73 -11.77 10.66
N ILE A 304 7.50 -13.00 10.22
CA ILE A 304 8.22 -13.56 9.07
C ILE A 304 7.32 -13.36 7.85
N GLN A 305 7.78 -12.59 6.88
CA GLN A 305 7.09 -12.37 5.61
C GLN A 305 7.90 -13.02 4.50
N VAL A 306 7.34 -14.04 3.87
CA VAL A 306 7.96 -14.72 2.73
C VAL A 306 7.13 -14.43 1.50
N THR A 307 7.74 -13.83 0.48
CA THR A 307 7.12 -13.65 -0.83
C THR A 307 7.57 -14.80 -1.72
N VAL A 308 6.64 -15.57 -2.26
CA VAL A 308 6.94 -16.71 -3.14
C VAL A 308 6.22 -16.61 -4.48
N ARG A 309 6.83 -17.19 -5.50
CA ARG A 309 6.32 -17.25 -6.87
C ARG A 309 5.63 -18.57 -7.15
N LYS A 310 4.41 -18.51 -7.69
CA LYS A 310 3.70 -19.67 -8.24
C LYS A 310 3.39 -19.45 -9.71
N MET A 311 3.56 -20.48 -10.51
CA MET A 311 3.12 -20.47 -11.91
C MET A 311 1.60 -20.56 -11.93
N ILE A 312 0.96 -19.57 -12.56
CA ILE A 312 -0.48 -19.50 -12.77
C ILE A 312 -0.75 -19.89 -14.22
N HIS A 313 -1.72 -20.78 -14.42
CA HIS A 313 -2.19 -21.19 -15.72
C HIS A 313 -3.52 -20.50 -16.04
N LEU A 314 -3.56 -19.72 -17.12
CA LEU A 314 -4.82 -19.17 -17.62
C LEU A 314 -5.42 -20.16 -18.61
N GLN A 315 -6.71 -20.45 -18.43
CA GLN A 315 -7.46 -21.21 -19.41
C GLN A 315 -7.47 -20.44 -20.74
N PRO A 316 -7.26 -21.11 -21.88
CA PRO A 316 -7.39 -20.47 -23.18
C PRO A 316 -8.82 -19.94 -23.38
N ASP A 317 -8.96 -18.86 -24.14
CA ASP A 317 -10.28 -18.34 -24.51
C ASP A 317 -11.08 -19.43 -25.28
N PRO A 318 -12.40 -19.53 -25.05
CA PRO A 318 -13.24 -20.50 -25.73
C PRO A 318 -13.22 -20.24 -27.25
N GLY A 319 -12.42 -21.03 -27.97
CA GLY A 319 -12.16 -20.88 -29.41
C GLY A 319 -10.69 -20.97 -29.82
N ALA A 320 -9.75 -21.00 -28.88
CA ALA A 320 -8.35 -21.32 -29.19
C ALA A 320 -8.19 -22.81 -29.53
N ASP A 321 -7.34 -23.12 -30.51
CA ASP A 321 -7.08 -24.48 -30.95
C ASP A 321 -6.57 -25.36 -29.78
N LEU A 322 -7.08 -26.59 -29.69
CA LEU A 322 -6.82 -27.61 -28.66
C LEU A 322 -5.35 -28.08 -28.52
N GLY A 323 -4.40 -27.40 -29.18
CA GLY A 323 -2.97 -27.70 -29.16
C GLY A 323 -2.09 -26.61 -28.53
N ASP A 324 -2.63 -25.45 -28.18
CA ASP A 324 -1.84 -24.40 -27.53
C ASP A 324 -1.73 -24.66 -26.03
N TYR A 325 -0.49 -24.64 -25.52
CA TYR A 325 -0.21 -24.76 -24.08
C TYR A 325 -0.93 -23.64 -23.32
N ASP A 326 -1.47 -23.94 -22.13
CA ASP A 326 -2.02 -22.92 -21.22
C ASP A 326 -1.05 -21.74 -21.08
N VAL A 327 -1.55 -20.51 -21.18
CA VAL A 327 -0.72 -19.31 -20.97
C VAL A 327 -0.31 -19.26 -19.50
N GLY A 328 0.94 -19.64 -19.24
CA GLY A 328 1.53 -19.68 -17.91
C GLY A 328 2.33 -18.42 -17.59
N PHE A 329 2.17 -17.87 -16.38
CA PHE A 329 3.06 -16.82 -15.87
C PHE A 329 3.28 -16.94 -14.36
N PHE A 330 4.42 -16.44 -13.86
CA PHE A 330 4.67 -16.39 -12.43
C PHE A 330 3.94 -15.22 -11.75
N PHE A 331 3.24 -15.54 -10.67
CA PHE A 331 2.61 -14.59 -9.76
C PHE A 331 3.19 -14.72 -8.35
N GLU A 332 3.44 -13.57 -7.72
CA GLU A 332 3.98 -13.50 -6.37
C GLU A 332 2.83 -13.39 -5.35
N TYR A 333 2.91 -14.16 -4.27
CA TYR A 333 2.00 -14.05 -3.13
C TYR A 333 2.78 -14.11 -1.81
N GLU A 334 2.22 -13.53 -0.75
CA GLU A 334 2.88 -13.42 0.55
C GLU A 334 2.33 -14.45 1.55
N ILE A 335 3.22 -15.18 2.22
CA ILE A 335 2.91 -15.94 3.42
C ILE A 335 3.51 -15.19 4.61
N GLN A 336 2.65 -14.79 5.55
CA GLN A 336 3.04 -14.09 6.77
C GLN A 336 2.84 -14.98 8.00
N LEU A 337 3.88 -15.14 8.81
CA LEU A 337 3.85 -15.87 10.07
C LEU A 337 4.03 -14.90 11.24
N MET A 338 3.19 -15.03 12.27
CA MET A 338 3.23 -14.19 13.48
C MET A 338 2.99 -15.04 14.72
N ASP A 339 3.66 -14.70 15.82
CA ASP A 339 3.29 -15.21 17.14
C ASP A 339 2.14 -14.37 17.74
N LYS A 340 1.51 -14.91 18.77
CA LYS A 340 0.41 -14.27 19.49
C LYS A 340 0.75 -12.87 19.99
N ALA A 341 1.91 -12.69 20.61
CA ALA A 341 2.27 -11.40 21.20
C ALA A 341 2.52 -10.33 20.11
N SER A 342 3.10 -10.70 18.96
CA SER A 342 3.25 -9.75 17.85
C SER A 342 1.92 -9.45 17.17
N HIS A 343 1.01 -10.41 17.08
CA HIS A 343 -0.34 -10.18 16.58
C HIS A 343 -1.10 -9.17 17.48
N GLU A 344 -1.11 -9.37 18.80
CA GLU A 344 -1.78 -8.47 19.76
C GLU A 344 -1.20 -7.04 19.74
N ARG A 345 0.12 -6.91 19.62
CA ARG A 345 0.78 -5.60 19.42
C ARG A 345 0.44 -4.95 18.09
N SER A 346 0.12 -5.73 17.05
CA SER A 346 -0.31 -5.16 15.77
C SER A 346 -1.73 -4.57 15.83
N LEU A 347 -2.56 -5.05 16.77
CA LEU A 347 -3.90 -4.56 17.04
C LEU A 347 -3.91 -3.34 17.98
N SER A 348 -2.94 -3.23 18.89
CA SER A 348 -2.90 -2.20 19.94
C SER A 348 -1.64 -1.32 19.86
N GLY A 349 -1.80 0.00 19.72
CA GLY A 349 -0.73 0.99 19.83
C GLY A 349 -0.56 1.96 18.64
N PRO A 350 0.47 2.83 18.65
CA PRO A 350 0.77 3.79 17.57
C PRO A 350 1.22 3.14 16.25
N ALA A 351 1.43 1.81 16.27
CA ALA A 351 1.66 0.96 15.12
C ALA A 351 0.37 0.34 14.55
N SER A 352 -0.80 0.74 15.06
CA SER A 352 -2.09 0.18 14.63
C SER A 352 -2.30 0.30 13.12
N HIS A 353 -3.05 -0.65 12.59
CA HIS A 353 -3.42 -0.69 11.18
C HIS A 353 -4.08 0.63 10.70
N GLU A 354 -4.79 1.34 11.58
CA GLU A 354 -5.39 2.64 11.27
C GLU A 354 -4.35 3.75 11.16
N ALA A 355 -3.41 3.86 12.10
CA ALA A 355 -2.32 4.83 12.04
C ALA A 355 -1.39 4.57 10.84
N TYR A 356 -1.22 3.30 10.47
CA TYR A 356 -0.53 2.92 9.23
C TYR A 356 -1.27 3.42 7.99
N LYS A 357 -2.58 3.13 7.86
CA LYS A 357 -3.41 3.60 6.74
C LYS A 357 -3.39 5.12 6.61
N ARG A 358 -3.46 5.86 7.73
CA ARG A 358 -3.40 7.33 7.73
C ARG A 358 -2.11 7.85 7.11
N ARG A 359 -0.96 7.28 7.49
CA ARG A 359 0.35 7.63 6.92
C ARG A 359 0.44 7.34 5.41
N GLN A 360 -0.21 6.26 4.94
CA GLN A 360 -0.28 5.97 3.51
C GLN A 360 -1.07 7.04 2.75
N VAL A 361 -2.23 7.44 3.29
CA VAL A 361 -3.06 8.52 2.73
C VAL A 361 -2.29 9.83 2.67
N GLU A 362 -1.64 10.23 3.76
CA GLU A 362 -0.85 11.47 3.82
C GLU A 362 0.28 11.49 2.79
N THR A 363 1.00 10.36 2.64
CA THR A 363 2.09 10.24 1.66
C THR A 363 1.56 10.36 0.22
N ALA A 364 0.48 9.64 -0.10
CA ALA A 364 -0.15 9.72 -1.41
C ALA A 364 -0.71 11.13 -1.69
N ARG A 365 -1.36 11.74 -0.69
CA ARG A 365 -1.87 13.12 -0.74
C ARG A 365 -0.77 14.11 -1.05
N LEU A 366 0.40 13.98 -0.41
CA LEU A 366 1.58 14.81 -0.67
C LEU A 366 2.10 14.71 -2.09
N ARG A 367 2.20 13.49 -2.63
CA ARG A 367 2.71 13.29 -3.98
C ARG A 367 1.72 13.74 -5.05
N VAL A 368 0.44 13.43 -4.89
CA VAL A 368 -0.60 13.79 -5.86
C VAL A 368 -0.81 15.31 -5.90
N LEU A 369 -1.14 15.92 -4.75
CA LEU A 369 -1.44 17.34 -4.69
C LEU A 369 -0.18 18.19 -4.82
N GLY A 370 0.96 17.72 -4.31
CA GLY A 370 2.18 18.51 -4.19
C GLY A 370 2.09 19.53 -3.04
N ARG A 371 3.25 20.03 -2.58
CA ARG A 371 3.32 20.98 -1.45
C ARG A 371 2.53 22.27 -1.73
N ALA A 372 2.76 22.90 -2.89
CA ALA A 372 2.14 24.17 -3.23
C ALA A 372 0.60 24.15 -3.21
N LEU A 373 -0.02 23.07 -3.71
CA LEU A 373 -1.48 22.95 -3.69
C LEU A 373 -1.99 22.70 -2.28
N GLN A 374 -1.28 21.91 -1.47
CA GLN A 374 -1.66 21.70 -0.07
C GLN A 374 -1.58 22.97 0.75
N ASP A 375 -0.50 23.74 0.61
CA ASP A 375 -0.32 25.01 1.29
C ASP A 375 -1.47 25.98 0.94
N TRP A 376 -1.87 26.00 -0.34
CA TRP A 376 -3.03 26.78 -0.79
C TRP A 376 -4.36 26.28 -0.19
N ILE A 377 -4.61 24.95 -0.18
CA ILE A 377 -5.82 24.37 0.44
C ILE A 377 -5.92 24.75 1.92
N THR A 378 -4.80 24.68 2.65
CA THR A 378 -4.74 25.05 4.07
C THR A 378 -4.97 26.54 4.26
N ALA A 379 -4.44 27.40 3.39
CA ALA A 379 -4.68 28.85 3.45
C ALA A 379 -6.15 29.23 3.18
N CYS A 380 -6.91 28.40 2.45
CA CYS A 380 -8.34 28.61 2.22
C CYS A 380 -9.23 28.20 3.40
N GLN A 381 -8.69 27.57 4.45
CA GLN A 381 -9.48 27.26 5.65
C GLN A 381 -9.63 28.51 6.53
N PRO A 382 -10.84 28.81 7.03
CA PRO A 382 -10.97 29.80 8.10
C PRO A 382 -10.16 29.33 9.31
N PRO A 383 -9.51 30.23 10.07
CA PRO A 383 -8.83 29.84 11.30
C PRO A 383 -9.83 29.09 12.18
N LEU A 384 -9.46 27.89 12.67
CA LEU A 384 -10.23 27.19 13.69
C LEU A 384 -10.55 28.23 14.77
N ALA A 385 -11.84 28.46 15.04
CA ALA A 385 -12.26 29.29 16.15
C ALA A 385 -11.53 28.76 17.39
N ALA A 386 -10.56 29.54 17.88
CA ALA A 386 -9.95 29.29 19.17
C ALA A 386 -11.12 29.12 20.14
N ALA A 387 -11.20 27.96 20.79
CA ALA A 387 -12.25 27.67 21.75
C ALA A 387 -12.36 28.87 22.68
N ALA A 388 -13.45 29.62 22.55
CA ALA A 388 -13.71 30.76 23.41
C ALA A 388 -13.69 30.24 24.85
N PRO A 389 -12.98 30.90 25.78
CA PRO A 389 -13.07 30.50 27.18
C PRO A 389 -14.54 30.59 27.60
N PRO A 390 -15.04 29.66 28.44
CA PRO A 390 -16.42 29.70 28.88
C PRO A 390 -16.71 31.04 29.56
N SER A 391 -17.77 31.71 29.10
CA SER A 391 -18.29 32.95 29.67
C SER A 391 -18.57 32.76 31.17
N PRO A 392 -18.23 33.73 32.05
CA PRO A 392 -18.51 33.63 33.47
C PRO A 392 -19.99 33.95 33.70
N SER A 393 -20.82 32.91 33.70
CA SER A 393 -22.23 33.01 34.08
C SER A 393 -22.60 31.77 34.88
N GLU A 394 -22.23 31.77 36.16
CA GLU A 394 -22.99 31.18 37.26
C GLU A 394 -22.26 31.51 38.57
N ALA A 395 -22.46 32.74 39.04
CA ALA A 395 -22.15 33.12 40.41
C ALA A 395 -23.23 32.50 41.32
N GLY A 396 -22.93 31.36 41.94
CA GLY A 396 -23.63 30.87 43.12
C GLY A 396 -23.35 31.78 44.34
N PRO A 397 -24.25 31.85 45.33
CA PRO A 397 -24.19 32.84 46.40
C PRO A 397 -23.03 32.60 47.38
N SER A 398 -22.30 33.68 47.69
CA SER A 398 -21.21 33.73 48.66
C SER A 398 -21.66 33.32 50.08
N PRO A 399 -20.86 32.53 50.83
CA PRO A 399 -21.02 32.39 52.27
C PRO A 399 -20.41 33.60 52.99
N GLY A 400 -21.11 34.09 54.04
CA GLY A 400 -20.78 35.28 54.81
C GLY A 400 -19.47 35.21 55.64
N PRO A 401 -19.06 36.35 56.23
CA PRO A 401 -17.72 36.52 56.78
C PRO A 401 -17.56 35.82 58.14
N ILE A 402 -16.48 35.05 58.29
CA ILE A 402 -16.01 34.52 59.58
C ILE A 402 -14.92 35.47 60.11
N ALA A 403 -15.12 35.89 61.36
CA ALA A 403 -14.32 36.85 62.10
C ALA A 403 -12.87 36.38 62.37
N ALA A 404 -11.96 37.36 62.39
CA ALA A 404 -10.57 37.21 62.80
C ALA A 404 -10.39 37.14 64.33
N PRO A 405 -9.30 36.54 64.82
CA PRO A 405 -8.71 36.91 66.10
C PRO A 405 -7.28 37.47 65.95
N VAL A 406 -7.17 38.76 66.29
CA VAL A 406 -6.25 39.38 67.26
C VAL A 406 -4.91 38.67 67.58
N THR A 407 -3.84 39.27 67.05
CA THR A 407 -2.64 39.80 67.73
C THR A 407 -1.71 38.89 68.57
N ALA A 408 -0.43 38.89 68.19
CA ALA A 408 0.69 38.92 69.14
C ALA A 408 1.89 39.70 68.54
N LEU A 409 2.29 40.75 69.25
CA LEU A 409 3.52 41.53 69.08
C LEU A 409 4.74 40.74 69.55
N ALA A 410 5.93 40.99 68.98
CA ALA A 410 7.07 41.59 69.72
C ALA A 410 8.37 41.61 68.87
N HIS A 411 9.03 42.78 68.98
CA HIS A 411 10.42 43.15 68.66
C HIS A 411 10.85 43.40 67.22
#